data_AF-A0A2P9ALY1-F1
#
_entry.id   AF-A0A2P9ALY1-F1
#
_cell.length_a   1.000
_cell.length_b   1.000
_cell.length_c   1.000
_cell.angle_alpha   90.00
_cell.angle_beta   90.00
_cell.angle_gamma   90.00
#
_symmetry.space_group_name_H-M   'P 1'
#
loop_
_entity.id
_entity.type
_entity.pdbx_description
1 polymer ?
#
loop_
_entity_poly.entity_id
_entity_poly.type
_entity_poly.pdbx_seq_one_letter_code
_entity_poly.pdbx_strand_id
1 'polypeptide(L)'
;MSLTFPNRSRSYDEAGKRIRFVGHDGMFQISFSVATDAISKAPSEAPTAEATYLAAFDTASSSIHEIARNAYARTRKSIYVLTAADFR
;
A
#
# COMPACT_ATOMS: atom_id res chain seq x y z
N MET A 1 16.86 2.75 11.49
CA MET A 1 16.82 3.49 10.22
C MET A 1 15.36 3.79 9.91
N SER A 2 15.11 4.86 9.15
CA SER A 2 13.75 5.36 8.91
C SER A 2 13.30 4.87 7.55
N LEU A 3 12.21 4.09 7.51
CA LEU A 3 11.58 3.68 6.26
C LEU A 3 11.10 4.92 5.49
N THR A 4 11.65 5.11 4.30
CA THR A 4 11.35 6.23 3.40
C THR A 4 10.58 5.74 2.19
N PHE A 5 9.77 6.63 1.61
CA PHE A 5 9.01 6.36 0.39
C PHE A 5 9.35 7.45 -0.63
N PRO A 6 10.59 7.47 -1.17
CA PRO A 6 11.05 8.53 -2.06
C PRO A 6 10.32 8.52 -3.40
N ASN A 7 9.88 7.34 -3.85
CA ASN A 7 9.09 7.16 -5.06
C ASN A 7 7.68 6.72 -4.70
N ARG A 8 6.67 7.35 -5.29
CA ARG A 8 5.28 6.86 -5.29
C ARG A 8 5.10 5.69 -6.27
N SER A 9 6.08 4.80 -6.36
CA SER A 9 6.03 3.61 -7.20
C SER A 9 4.88 2.73 -6.71
N ARG A 10 3.81 2.73 -7.50
CA ARG A 10 2.56 2.04 -7.21
C ARG A 10 2.14 1.29 -8.46
N SER A 11 1.77 0.04 -8.29
CA SER A 11 1.25 -0.80 -9.36
C SER A 11 -0.02 -1.46 -8.86
N TYR A 12 -1.09 -1.32 -9.63
CA TYR A 12 -2.32 -2.03 -9.36
C TYR A 12 -2.21 -3.45 -9.91
N ASP A 13 -2.50 -4.42 -9.05
CA ASP A 13 -2.62 -5.82 -9.39
C ASP A 13 -4.11 -6.15 -9.48
N GLU A 14 -4.60 -6.26 -10.72
CA GLU A 14 -5.99 -6.56 -11.01
C GLU A 14 -6.38 -7.98 -10.58
N ALA A 15 -5.49 -8.96 -10.78
CA ALA A 15 -5.72 -10.35 -10.39
C ALA A 15 -5.90 -10.49 -8.87
N GLY A 16 -5.15 -9.70 -8.11
CA GLY A 16 -5.18 -9.69 -6.65
C GLY A 16 -6.04 -8.60 -6.01
N LYS A 17 -6.71 -7.75 -6.80
CA LYS A 17 -7.42 -6.52 -6.37
C LYS A 17 -6.66 -5.75 -5.29
N ARG A 18 -5.39 -5.43 -5.55
CA ARG A 18 -4.50 -4.81 -4.57
C ARG A 18 -3.51 -3.85 -5.21
N ILE A 19 -3.07 -2.84 -4.47
CA ILE A 19 -2.05 -1.90 -4.91
C ILE A 19 -0.73 -2.28 -4.25
N ARG A 20 0.29 -2.50 -5.06
CA ARG A 20 1.65 -2.80 -4.61
C ARG A 20 2.48 -1.53 -4.64
N PHE A 21 3.25 -1.29 -3.60
CA PHE A 21 4.18 -0.17 -3.50
C PHE A 21 5.45 -0.60 -2.76
N VAL A 22 6.49 0.22 -2.83
CA VAL A 22 7.80 -0.09 -2.24
C VAL A 22 8.28 1.03 -1.34
N GLY A 23 8.74 0.63 -0.15
CA GLY A 23 9.48 1.49 0.76
C GLY A 23 10.96 1.16 0.74
N HIS A 24 11.79 2.12 1.15
CA HIS A 24 13.23 2.00 1.20
C HIS A 24 13.72 2.23 2.62
N ASP A 25 14.40 1.23 3.20
CA ASP A 25 15.18 1.38 4.43
C ASP A 25 16.68 1.37 4.08
N GLY A 26 17.20 2.53 3.69
CA GLY A 26 18.54 2.65 3.11
C GLY A 26 18.64 1.92 1.77
N MET A 27 19.44 0.84 1.73
CA MET A 27 19.65 0.04 0.52
C MET A 27 18.62 -1.09 0.34
N PHE A 28 17.80 -1.36 1.35
CA PHE A 28 16.80 -2.42 1.32
C PHE A 28 15.47 -1.92 0.77
N GLN A 29 14.99 -2.58 -0.28
CA GLN A 29 13.62 -2.41 -0.77
C GLN A 29 12.67 -3.30 0.02
N ILE A 30 11.63 -2.70 0.55
CA ILE A 30 10.58 -3.36 1.33
C ILE A 30 9.30 -3.30 0.51
N SER A 31 8.79 -4.46 0.13
CA SER A 31 7.57 -4.56 -0.67
C SER A 31 6.33 -4.49 0.22
N PHE A 32 5.43 -3.58 -0.10
CA PHE A 32 4.13 -3.45 0.55
C PHE A 32 3.03 -3.70 -0.46
N SER A 33 1.95 -4.31 0.00
CA SER A 33 0.73 -4.46 -0.80
C SER A 33 -0.45 -4.08 0.06
N VAL A 34 -1.37 -3.28 -0.48
CA VAL A 34 -2.60 -2.91 0.19
C VAL A 34 -3.78 -3.40 -0.62
N ALA A 35 -4.69 -4.12 0.02
CA ALA A 35 -5.90 -4.57 -0.65
C ALA A 35 -6.81 -3.37 -0.98
N THR A 36 -7.45 -3.36 -2.15
CA THR A 36 -8.30 -2.22 -2.52
C THR A 36 -9.52 -2.08 -1.62
N ASP A 37 -9.97 -3.16 -1.00
CA ASP A 37 -11.03 -3.14 0.01
C ASP A 37 -10.68 -2.27 1.23
N ALA A 38 -9.38 -2.17 1.55
CA ALA A 38 -8.87 -1.36 2.66
C ALA A 38 -8.94 0.15 2.37
N ILE A 39 -8.87 0.53 1.10
CA ILE A 39 -8.84 1.94 0.66
C ILE A 39 -10.23 2.40 0.25
N SER A 40 -11.01 1.53 -0.36
CA SER A 40 -12.35 1.82 -0.83
C SER A 40 -13.27 0.64 -0.57
N LYS A 41 -14.28 0.90 0.26
CA LYS A 41 -15.36 -0.03 0.60
C LYS A 41 -16.31 -0.33 -0.58
N ALA A 42 -16.05 0.24 -1.77
CA ALA A 42 -16.92 0.11 -2.92
C ALA A 42 -16.69 -1.24 -3.62
N PRO A 43 -17.75 -1.94 -4.04
CA PRO A 43 -17.63 -3.23 -4.72
C PRO A 43 -16.98 -3.03 -6.09
N SER A 44 -15.73 -3.45 -6.21
CA SER A 44 -14.96 -3.33 -7.44
C SER A 44 -15.32 -4.43 -8.44
N GLU A 45 -16.29 -4.16 -9.30
CA GLU A 45 -16.56 -4.96 -10.50
C GLU A 45 -16.45 -4.16 -11.80
N ALA A 46 -15.82 -2.98 -11.78
CA ALA A 46 -15.63 -2.17 -12.97
C ALA A 46 -14.17 -2.24 -13.49
N PRO A 47 -13.94 -2.55 -14.79
CA PRO A 47 -12.62 -2.60 -15.42
C PRO A 47 -11.94 -1.22 -15.58
N THR A 48 -12.60 -0.13 -15.20
CA THR A 48 -12.04 1.24 -15.20
C THR A 48 -11.56 1.69 -13.81
N ALA A 49 -11.53 0.79 -12.83
CA ALA A 49 -11.34 1.14 -11.43
C ALA A 49 -9.86 1.34 -11.02
N GLU A 50 -8.88 0.93 -11.81
CA GLU A 50 -7.45 1.09 -11.48
C GLU A 50 -7.11 2.56 -11.16
N ALA A 51 -7.38 3.49 -12.08
CA ALA A 51 -7.06 4.89 -11.88
C ALA A 51 -7.77 5.48 -10.65
N THR A 52 -8.99 5.00 -10.37
CA THR A 52 -9.77 5.38 -9.18
C THR A 52 -9.09 4.88 -7.90
N TYR A 53 -8.64 3.63 -7.87
CA TYR A 53 -7.89 3.09 -6.73
C TYR A 53 -6.55 3.75 -6.53
N LEU A 54 -5.82 4.03 -7.62
CA LEU A 54 -4.56 4.75 -7.54
C LEU A 54 -4.74 6.19 -7.02
N ALA A 55 -5.83 6.87 -7.41
CA ALA A 55 -6.16 8.19 -6.89
C ALA A 55 -6.59 8.15 -5.41
N ALA A 56 -7.38 7.15 -5.02
CA ALA A 56 -7.76 6.94 -3.62
C ALA A 56 -6.55 6.60 -2.75
N PHE A 57 -5.64 5.77 -3.26
CA PHE A 57 -4.35 5.48 -2.62
C PHE A 57 -3.52 6.74 -2.46
N ASP A 58 -3.41 7.58 -3.49
CA ASP A 58 -2.65 8.83 -3.42
C ASP A 58 -3.19 9.77 -2.36
N THR A 59 -4.52 9.86 -2.26
CA THR A 59 -5.22 10.65 -1.24
C THR A 59 -4.96 10.09 0.17
N ALA A 60 -4.98 8.77 0.33
CA ALA A 60 -4.71 8.08 1.58
C ALA A 60 -3.20 7.79 1.83
N SER A 61 -2.31 8.23 0.94
CA SER A 61 -0.91 7.75 0.92
C SER A 61 -0.16 8.08 2.20
N SER A 62 -0.40 9.23 2.81
CA SER A 62 0.18 9.58 4.11
C SER A 62 -0.18 8.57 5.20
N SER A 63 -1.46 8.22 5.32
CA SER A 63 -1.93 7.23 6.30
C SER A 63 -1.37 5.84 6.01
N ILE A 64 -1.36 5.44 4.73
CA ILE A 64 -0.80 4.15 4.30
C ILE A 64 0.68 4.05 4.64
N HIS A 65 1.47 5.11 4.39
CA HIS A 65 2.89 5.15 4.72
C HIS A 65 3.14 5.12 6.22
N GLU A 66 2.27 5.72 7.03
CA GLU A 66 2.36 5.67 8.49
C GLU A 66 2.10 4.27 9.01
N ILE A 67 1.03 3.61 8.54
CA ILE A 67 0.71 2.22 8.88
C ILE A 67 1.85 1.28 8.44
N ALA A 68 2.36 1.46 7.22
CA ALA A 68 3.49 0.69 6.71
C ALA A 68 4.75 0.86 7.58
N ARG A 69 5.04 2.09 8.05
CA ARG A 69 6.13 2.37 8.99
C ARG A 69 5.91 1.67 10.33
N ASN A 70 4.70 1.72 10.87
CA ASN A 70 4.37 1.08 12.15
C ASN A 70 4.48 -0.45 12.05
N ALA A 71 3.96 -1.06 10.98
CA ALA A 71 4.10 -2.49 10.71
C ALA A 71 5.58 -2.88 10.54
N TYR A 72 6.34 -2.07 9.78
CA TYR A 72 7.77 -2.27 9.60
C TYR A 72 8.55 -2.20 10.92
N ALA A 73 8.26 -1.20 11.75
CA ALA A 73 8.94 -1.02 13.03
C ALA A 73 8.74 -2.22 13.98
N ARG A 74 7.59 -2.91 13.89
CA ARG A 74 7.26 -4.07 14.73
C ARG A 74 8.00 -5.34 14.34
N THR A 75 8.11 -5.64 13.04
CA THR A 75 8.64 -6.94 12.57
C THR A 75 9.87 -6.87 11.67
N ARG A 76 10.18 -5.72 11.07
CA ARG A 76 11.31 -5.49 10.14
C ARG A 76 11.48 -6.53 9.02
N LYS A 77 10.38 -7.09 8.53
CA LYS A 77 10.32 -7.96 7.35
C LYS A 77 10.55 -7.19 6.04
N SER A 78 10.80 -7.93 4.97
CA SER A 78 10.96 -7.39 3.62
C SER A 78 9.65 -7.30 2.83
N ILE A 79 8.58 -7.96 3.29
CA ILE A 79 7.28 -8.02 2.62
C ILE A 79 6.16 -7.81 3.64
N TYR A 80 5.19 -6.95 3.29
CA TYR A 80 3.99 -6.68 4.07
C TYR A 80 2.73 -6.66 3.21
N VAL A 81 1.64 -7.13 3.82
CA VAL A 81 0.29 -7.05 3.26
C VAL A 81 -0.55 -6.25 4.25
N LEU A 82 -0.98 -5.07 3.83
CA LEU A 82 -1.89 -4.19 4.54
C LEU A 82 -3.31 -4.50 4.09
N THR A 83 -4.17 -4.81 5.04
CA THR A 83 -5.58 -5.13 4.82
C THR A 83 -6.45 -4.10 5.53
N ALA A 84 -7.78 -4.11 5.30
CA ALA A 84 -8.68 -3.19 6.00
C ALA A 84 -8.55 -3.25 7.54
N ALA A 85 -8.09 -4.38 8.09
CA ALA A 85 -7.84 -4.52 9.53
C ALA A 85 -6.68 -3.64 10.04
N ASP A 86 -5.72 -3.29 9.18
CA ASP A 86 -4.57 -2.45 9.52
C ASP A 86 -4.91 -0.95 9.52
N PHE A 87 -6.06 -0.57 8.95
CA PHE A 87 -6.57 0.81 8.86
C PHE A 87 -7.61 1.15 9.95
N ARG A 88 -7.78 0.30 10.96
CA ARG A 88 -8.81 0.41 12.01
C ARG A 88 -8.32 1.11 13.27
#